data_AF-A0A034WAH0-F1
#
_entry.id   AF-A0A034WAH0-F1
#
_cell.length_a   1.000
_cell.length_b   1.000
_cell.length_c   1.000
_cell.angle_alpha   90.00
_cell.angle_beta   90.00
_cell.angle_gamma   90.00
#
_symmetry.space_group_name_H-M   'P 1'
#
loop_
_entity.id
_entity.type
_entity.pdbx_description
1 polymer ?
#
loop_
_entity_poly.entity_id
_entity_poly.type
_entity_poly.pdbx_seq_one_letter_code
_entity_poly.pdbx_strand_id
1 'polypeptide(L)'
;MGEKDQDIKSPMKRVGSTRKIVMFSSIRQQLNEQLRCLDTRVESQIGLIQEIQDFFRRRGELELDYSKSLEKFARGLLLKHKEQKQKRDHWPIFSTFACWQHLVKETQSLSKDHAILADLYSISIVASLQTTIEDVQRIYKKVKLIGYEIHEDIQHLLQELHTTMKTYQRYESECKSAKLKLVTAEAQRKKLEQTIAKEKLERNKKYKLTEKEIVKRDTKYKDARLKALKAKTEYQLCLEASNTTIHKYFVEDLCDLIDCMDLGFGSMISKAILMHVSADQGRSRAILQQADNLSHLIHSIDCRADKQKFLEHHHAAFIIPKRLELQCQQDQTEIIEMDIKKELHLDMEQRLETLGQRLRDLRIECDEVWKSLETAETKLLEHYNNKDND
;
A
#
# COMPACT_ATOMS: atom_id res chain seq x y z
N MET A 1 22.08 7.02 9.75
CA MET A 1 22.46 5.77 9.07
C MET A 1 22.18 6.01 7.60
N GLY A 2 23.15 6.42 6.79
CA GLY A 2 24.37 5.68 6.46
C GLY A 2 24.17 5.14 5.04
N GLU A 3 24.74 5.85 4.08
CA GLU A 3 24.71 5.61 2.63
C GLU A 3 24.86 4.13 2.26
N LYS A 4 24.05 3.68 1.29
CA LYS A 4 24.45 2.69 0.30
C LYS A 4 23.79 3.05 -1.03
N ASP A 5 24.41 3.98 -1.76
CA ASP A 5 24.32 3.99 -3.22
C ASP A 5 24.89 2.66 -3.70
N GLN A 6 24.01 1.72 -4.03
CA GLN A 6 24.38 0.55 -4.80
C GLN A 6 24.49 1.00 -6.25
N ASP A 7 25.74 1.20 -6.71
CA ASP A 7 26.07 1.21 -8.13
C ASP A 7 25.48 -0.04 -8.79
N ILE A 8 24.35 0.13 -9.48
CA ILE A 8 23.75 -0.90 -10.33
C ILE A 8 24.65 -1.03 -11.56
N LYS A 9 25.71 -1.84 -11.44
CA LYS A 9 26.55 -2.20 -12.58
C LYS A 9 25.70 -2.95 -13.61
N SER A 10 25.46 -2.28 -14.74
CA SER A 10 24.75 -2.85 -15.88
C SER A 10 25.41 -4.17 -16.34
N PRO A 11 24.68 -5.28 -16.58
CA PRO A 11 25.25 -6.63 -16.70
C PRO A 11 25.91 -6.91 -18.06
N MET A 12 25.93 -5.93 -18.97
CA MET A 12 26.30 -6.16 -20.36
C MET A 12 27.82 -6.33 -20.51
N LYS A 13 28.26 -7.59 -20.47
CA LYS A 13 29.62 -8.00 -20.82
C LYS A 13 29.95 -7.57 -22.26
N ARG A 14 31.04 -6.81 -22.39
CA ARG A 14 31.63 -6.36 -23.65
C ARG A 14 32.12 -7.57 -24.45
N VAL A 15 31.37 -8.00 -25.48
CA VAL A 15 31.78 -9.14 -26.32
C VAL A 15 32.65 -8.63 -27.47
N GLY A 16 33.91 -9.06 -27.46
CA GLY A 16 34.89 -8.73 -28.49
C GLY A 16 34.54 -9.23 -29.88
N SER A 17 34.85 -8.38 -30.86
CA SER A 17 34.94 -8.59 -32.31
C SER A 17 35.14 -10.04 -32.78
N THR A 18 34.20 -10.56 -33.57
CA THR A 18 34.38 -11.11 -34.94
C THR A 18 33.27 -12.11 -35.32
N ARG A 19 32.31 -11.68 -36.17
CA ARG A 19 31.61 -12.50 -37.20
C ARG A 19 30.64 -11.62 -38.01
N LYS A 20 31.09 -11.12 -39.16
CA LYS A 20 30.57 -9.91 -39.84
C LYS A 20 29.26 -10.02 -40.67
N ILE A 21 28.49 -11.10 -40.63
CA ILE A 21 27.22 -11.18 -41.42
C ILE A 21 26.04 -11.75 -40.61
N VAL A 22 26.30 -12.59 -39.60
CA VAL A 22 25.25 -13.15 -38.71
C VAL A 22 24.80 -12.14 -37.63
N MET A 23 25.57 -11.07 -37.42
CA MET A 23 25.29 -10.07 -36.38
C MET A 23 24.07 -9.19 -36.70
N PHE A 24 23.78 -8.88 -37.98
CA PHE A 24 22.69 -7.98 -38.33
C PHE A 24 21.31 -8.58 -38.04
N SER A 25 21.07 -9.84 -38.44
CA SER A 25 19.82 -10.52 -38.11
C SER A 25 19.69 -10.76 -36.60
N SER A 26 20.81 -10.98 -35.91
CA SER A 26 20.87 -11.14 -34.46
C SER A 26 20.44 -9.88 -33.72
N ILE A 27 20.92 -8.69 -34.14
CA ILE A 27 20.55 -7.41 -33.51
C ILE A 27 19.07 -7.12 -33.74
N ARG A 28 18.56 -7.27 -34.97
CA ARG A 28 17.14 -7.06 -35.26
C ARG A 28 16.24 -7.96 -34.42
N GLN A 29 16.60 -9.24 -34.27
CA GLN A 29 15.84 -10.16 -33.42
C GLN A 29 15.89 -9.75 -31.94
N GLN A 30 17.05 -9.32 -31.45
CA GLN A 30 17.22 -8.84 -30.08
C GLN A 30 16.38 -7.59 -29.78
N LEU A 31 16.35 -6.61 -30.69
CA LEU A 31 15.55 -5.40 -30.54
C LEU A 31 14.04 -5.71 -30.48
N ASN A 32 13.55 -6.60 -31.34
CA ASN A 32 12.15 -7.05 -31.30
C ASN A 32 11.83 -7.76 -29.98
N GLU A 33 12.74 -8.59 -29.49
CA GLU A 33 12.54 -9.29 -28.21
C GLU A 33 12.54 -8.32 -27.03
N GLN A 34 13.35 -7.26 -27.06
CA GLN A 34 13.31 -6.20 -26.05
C GLN A 34 11.93 -5.55 -25.96
N LEU A 35 11.30 -5.21 -27.09
CA LEU A 35 9.94 -4.63 -27.07
C LEU A 35 8.93 -5.60 -26.45
N ARG A 36 9.03 -6.91 -26.73
CA ARG A 36 8.18 -7.93 -26.09
C ARG A 36 8.43 -8.02 -24.58
N CYS A 37 9.68 -7.96 -24.14
CA CYS A 37 9.98 -7.93 -22.71
C CYS A 37 9.37 -6.69 -22.04
N LEU A 38 9.37 -5.52 -22.71
CA LEU A 38 8.72 -4.32 -22.18
C LEU A 38 7.19 -4.45 -22.14
N ASP A 39 6.57 -5.10 -23.14
CA ASP A 39 5.14 -5.47 -23.13
C ASP A 39 4.81 -6.36 -21.89
N THR A 40 5.55 -7.46 -21.72
CA THR A 40 5.33 -8.37 -20.59
C THR A 40 5.56 -7.68 -19.24
N ARG A 41 6.53 -6.76 -19.16
CA ARG A 41 6.81 -5.98 -17.94
C ARG A 41 5.59 -5.14 -17.55
N VAL A 42 5.03 -4.36 -18.48
CA VAL A 42 3.89 -3.50 -18.17
C VAL A 42 2.64 -4.32 -17.86
N GLU A 43 2.42 -5.43 -18.57
CA GLU A 43 1.32 -6.36 -18.29
C GLU A 43 1.41 -6.95 -16.88
N SER A 44 2.61 -7.34 -16.46
CA SER A 44 2.86 -7.87 -15.12
C SER A 44 2.61 -6.83 -14.03
N GLN A 45 3.07 -5.59 -14.24
CA GLN A 45 2.81 -4.48 -13.31
C GLN A 45 1.32 -4.19 -13.20
N ILE A 46 0.60 -4.09 -14.33
CA ILE A 46 -0.86 -3.87 -14.34
C ILE A 46 -1.59 -5.02 -13.65
N GLY A 47 -1.22 -6.27 -13.93
CA GLY A 47 -1.82 -7.44 -13.29
C GLY A 47 -1.68 -7.40 -11.77
N LEU A 48 -0.51 -7.02 -11.25
CA LEU A 48 -0.31 -6.85 -9.81
C LEU A 48 -1.21 -5.74 -9.22
N ILE A 49 -1.35 -4.61 -9.91
CA ILE A 49 -2.22 -3.51 -9.45
C ILE A 49 -3.68 -3.97 -9.43
N GLN A 50 -4.11 -4.75 -10.43
CA GLN A 50 -5.46 -5.31 -10.51
C GLN A 50 -5.75 -6.26 -9.34
N GLU A 51 -4.80 -7.13 -8.98
CA GLU A 51 -4.93 -8.00 -7.80
C GLU A 51 -5.09 -7.18 -6.50
N ILE A 52 -4.31 -6.10 -6.34
CA ILE A 52 -4.44 -5.19 -5.19
C ILE A 52 -5.80 -4.47 -5.22
N GLN A 53 -6.25 -4.05 -6.40
CA GLN A 53 -7.56 -3.39 -6.57
C GLN A 53 -8.70 -4.33 -6.19
N ASP A 54 -8.66 -5.57 -6.65
CA ASP A 54 -9.65 -6.61 -6.33
C ASP A 54 -9.63 -6.98 -4.84
N PHE A 55 -8.44 -7.04 -4.22
CA PHE A 55 -8.29 -7.19 -2.78
C PHE A 55 -9.06 -6.09 -2.02
N PHE A 56 -8.85 -4.81 -2.36
CA PHE A 56 -9.54 -3.72 -1.67
C PHE A 56 -11.04 -3.70 -1.93
N ARG A 57 -11.48 -4.08 -3.13
CA ARG A 57 -12.91 -4.21 -3.44
C ARG A 57 -13.57 -5.26 -2.54
N ARG A 58 -13.02 -6.48 -2.50
CA ARG A 58 -13.54 -7.55 -1.62
C ARG A 58 -13.41 -7.21 -0.15
N ARG A 59 -12.32 -6.54 0.24
CA ARG A 59 -12.14 -6.07 1.62
C ARG A 59 -13.23 -5.07 2.00
N GLY A 60 -13.54 -4.11 1.13
CA GLY A 60 -14.60 -3.12 1.38
C GLY A 60 -15.99 -3.77 1.47
N GLU A 61 -16.30 -4.79 0.68
CA GLU A 61 -17.53 -5.58 0.81
C GLU A 61 -17.65 -6.22 2.21
N LEU A 62 -16.57 -6.84 2.71
CA LEU A 62 -16.55 -7.44 4.05
C LEU A 62 -16.72 -6.40 5.16
N GLU A 63 -16.06 -5.24 5.04
CA GLU A 63 -16.23 -4.14 6.00
C GLU A 63 -17.68 -3.62 6.02
N LEU A 64 -18.31 -3.54 4.85
CA LEU A 64 -19.70 -3.11 4.72
C LEU A 64 -20.68 -4.11 5.34
N ASP A 65 -20.45 -5.41 5.16
CA ASP A 65 -21.30 -6.45 5.75
C ASP A 65 -21.17 -6.48 7.28
N TYR A 66 -19.97 -6.27 7.80
CA TYR A 66 -19.75 -6.13 9.23
C TYR A 66 -20.43 -4.87 9.78
N SER A 67 -20.30 -3.74 9.08
CA SER A 67 -20.99 -2.49 9.39
C SER A 67 -22.50 -2.69 9.50
N LYS A 68 -23.14 -3.32 8.50
CA LYS A 68 -24.58 -3.62 8.48
C LYS A 68 -25.01 -4.52 9.63
N SER A 69 -24.17 -5.51 9.97
CA SER A 69 -24.45 -6.45 11.06
C SER A 69 -24.44 -5.75 12.43
N LEU A 70 -23.46 -4.89 12.68
CA LEU A 70 -23.40 -4.04 13.87
C LEU A 70 -24.57 -3.07 13.92
N GLU A 71 -24.92 -2.43 12.80
CA GLU A 71 -26.03 -1.49 12.72
C GLU A 71 -27.36 -2.18 13.04
N LYS A 72 -27.57 -3.39 12.50
CA LYS A 72 -28.76 -4.22 12.77
C LYS A 72 -28.84 -4.60 14.25
N PHE A 73 -27.73 -5.00 14.85
CA PHE A 73 -27.66 -5.33 16.27
C PHE A 73 -28.00 -4.11 17.15
N ALA A 74 -27.35 -2.97 16.93
CA ALA A 74 -27.60 -1.75 17.68
C ALA A 74 -29.05 -1.23 17.50
N ARG A 75 -29.57 -1.24 16.26
CA ARG A 75 -30.98 -0.91 15.98
C ARG A 75 -31.94 -1.86 16.70
N GLY A 76 -31.63 -3.15 16.76
CA GLY A 76 -32.41 -4.14 17.51
C GLY A 76 -32.46 -3.86 19.02
N LEU A 77 -31.34 -3.46 19.62
CA LEU A 77 -31.29 -3.07 21.04
C LEU A 77 -32.15 -1.83 21.32
N LEU A 78 -32.03 -0.81 20.45
CA LEU A 78 -32.81 0.43 20.57
C LEU A 78 -34.31 0.20 20.36
N LEU A 79 -34.69 -0.63 19.39
CA LEU A 79 -36.08 -0.98 19.13
C LEU A 79 -36.68 -1.69 20.35
N LYS A 80 -36.00 -2.72 20.89
CA LYS A 80 -36.44 -3.42 22.12
C LYS A 80 -36.58 -2.47 23.30
N HIS A 81 -35.67 -1.50 23.44
CA HIS A 81 -35.76 -0.48 24.49
C HIS A 81 -36.99 0.42 24.30
N LYS A 82 -37.29 0.83 23.06
CA LYS A 82 -38.47 1.64 22.73
C LYS A 82 -39.78 0.88 22.91
N GLU A 83 -39.85 -0.39 22.50
CA GLU A 83 -41.05 -1.24 22.66
C GLU A 83 -41.39 -1.50 24.12
N GLN A 84 -40.37 -1.66 24.98
CA GLN A 84 -40.54 -1.91 26.40
C GLN A 84 -40.53 -0.62 27.24
N LYS A 85 -40.84 0.54 26.66
CA LYS A 85 -40.73 1.85 27.34
C LYS A 85 -41.41 1.87 28.71
N GLN A 86 -42.63 1.34 28.82
CA GLN A 86 -43.36 1.29 30.11
C GLN A 86 -42.61 0.52 31.21
N LYS A 87 -41.86 -0.53 30.86
CA LYS A 87 -41.08 -1.33 31.82
C LYS A 87 -39.70 -0.73 32.12
N ARG A 88 -39.23 0.21 31.29
CA ARG A 88 -37.86 0.75 31.34
C ARG A 88 -37.81 2.24 31.68
N ASP A 89 -38.95 2.84 32.00
CA ASP A 89 -39.07 4.29 32.27
C ASP A 89 -38.22 4.76 33.45
N HIS A 90 -37.96 3.87 34.41
CA HIS A 90 -37.14 4.12 35.60
C HIS A 90 -35.65 3.85 35.36
N TRP A 91 -35.24 3.26 34.23
CA TRP A 91 -33.83 2.97 33.95
C TRP A 91 -32.91 4.20 34.02
N PRO A 92 -33.31 5.40 33.52
CA PRO A 92 -32.50 6.60 33.60
C PRO A 92 -32.10 7.07 35.01
N ILE A 93 -32.76 6.53 36.06
CA ILE A 93 -32.43 6.83 37.46
C ILE A 93 -31.08 6.20 37.85
N PHE A 94 -30.73 5.06 37.24
CA PHE A 94 -29.56 4.27 37.59
C PHE A 94 -28.33 4.62 36.75
N SER A 95 -27.19 4.78 37.40
CA SER A 95 -25.88 5.05 36.77
C SER A 95 -25.46 3.95 35.77
N THR A 96 -25.82 2.69 36.02
CA THR A 96 -25.57 1.56 35.11
C THR A 96 -26.28 1.70 33.75
N PHE A 97 -27.37 2.47 33.67
CA PHE A 97 -28.03 2.76 32.41
C PHE A 97 -27.15 3.59 31.48
N ALA A 98 -26.33 4.50 32.03
CA ALA A 98 -25.38 5.29 31.23
C ALA A 98 -24.34 4.38 30.55
N CYS A 99 -23.89 3.32 31.23
CA CYS A 99 -22.99 2.32 30.66
C CYS A 99 -23.66 1.57 29.50
N TRP A 100 -24.91 1.12 29.69
CA TRP A 100 -25.68 0.47 28.61
C TRP A 100 -25.87 1.39 27.40
N GLN A 101 -26.23 2.66 27.64
CA GLN A 101 -26.38 3.64 26.56
C GLN A 101 -25.08 3.88 25.80
N HIS A 102 -23.94 3.94 26.51
CA HIS A 102 -22.63 4.10 25.91
C HIS A 102 -22.27 2.89 25.04
N LEU A 103 -22.44 1.66 25.52
CA LEU A 103 -22.18 0.44 24.75
C LEU A 103 -22.99 0.40 23.43
N VAL A 104 -24.26 0.80 23.47
CA VAL A 104 -25.10 0.88 22.26
C VAL A 104 -24.57 1.95 21.31
N LYS A 105 -24.23 3.15 21.82
CA LYS A 105 -23.67 4.24 21.00
C LYS A 105 -22.32 3.90 20.40
N GLU A 106 -21.44 3.27 21.16
CA GLU A 106 -20.14 2.77 20.72
C GLU A 106 -20.32 1.78 19.57
N THR A 107 -21.24 0.83 19.69
CA THR A 107 -21.57 -0.11 18.61
C THR A 107 -22.06 0.60 17.35
N GLN A 108 -22.88 1.66 17.49
CA GLN A 108 -23.31 2.49 16.35
C GLN A 108 -22.16 3.27 15.73
N SER A 109 -21.24 3.79 16.54
CA SER A 109 -20.04 4.49 16.07
C SER A 109 -19.16 3.53 15.28
N LEU A 110 -18.89 2.35 15.83
CA LEU A 110 -18.09 1.31 15.19
C LEU A 110 -18.69 0.89 13.85
N SER A 111 -20.02 0.70 13.79
CA SER A 111 -20.73 0.46 12.52
C SER A 111 -20.47 1.53 11.47
N LYS A 112 -20.53 2.82 11.84
CA LYS A 112 -20.25 3.94 10.93
C LYS A 112 -18.79 3.96 10.47
N ASP A 113 -17.85 3.70 11.38
CA ASP A 113 -16.42 3.65 11.05
C ASP A 113 -16.14 2.57 10.01
N HIS A 114 -16.76 1.39 10.17
CA HIS A 114 -16.67 0.31 9.17
C HIS A 114 -17.33 0.65 7.84
N ALA A 115 -18.43 1.41 7.83
CA ALA A 115 -19.03 1.90 6.58
C ALA A 115 -18.10 2.88 5.84
N ILE A 116 -17.47 3.81 6.57
CA ILE A 116 -16.52 4.76 6.00
C ILE A 116 -15.30 4.02 5.41
N LEU A 117 -14.82 2.98 6.09
CA LEU A 117 -13.73 2.13 5.58
C LEU A 117 -14.13 1.36 4.32
N ALA A 118 -15.35 0.85 4.27
CA ALA A 118 -15.87 0.19 3.08
C ALA A 118 -15.84 1.12 1.86
N ASP A 119 -16.30 2.36 2.03
CA ASP A 119 -16.27 3.37 0.97
C ASP A 119 -14.83 3.75 0.59
N LEU A 120 -13.95 3.96 1.57
CA LEU A 120 -12.54 4.25 1.32
C LEU A 120 -11.88 3.14 0.48
N TYR A 121 -12.10 1.87 0.83
CA TYR A 121 -11.51 0.73 0.13
C TYR A 121 -12.11 0.54 -1.26
N SER A 122 -13.44 0.43 -1.36
CA SER A 122 -14.12 0.08 -2.61
C SER A 122 -14.21 1.24 -3.60
N ILE A 123 -14.12 2.49 -3.14
CA ILE A 123 -14.25 3.68 -3.99
C ILE A 123 -12.91 4.39 -4.12
N SER A 124 -12.36 4.93 -3.02
CA SER A 124 -11.21 5.84 -3.11
C SER A 124 -9.91 5.11 -3.50
N ILE A 125 -9.57 4.01 -2.83
CA ILE A 125 -8.37 3.24 -3.14
C ILE A 125 -8.49 2.60 -4.52
N VAL A 126 -9.62 1.95 -4.83
CA VAL A 126 -9.87 1.33 -6.13
C VAL A 126 -9.75 2.34 -7.28
N ALA A 127 -10.34 3.53 -7.15
CA ALA A 127 -10.22 4.59 -8.15
C ALA A 127 -8.79 5.10 -8.30
N SER A 128 -8.07 5.28 -7.18
CA SER A 128 -6.64 5.69 -7.23
C SER A 128 -5.77 4.67 -7.96
N LEU A 129 -6.01 3.38 -7.73
CA LEU A 129 -5.29 2.29 -8.41
C LEU A 129 -5.68 2.24 -9.90
N GLN A 130 -6.95 2.51 -10.23
CA GLN A 130 -7.41 2.60 -11.61
C GLN A 130 -6.69 3.72 -12.38
N THR A 131 -6.59 4.91 -11.81
CA THR A 131 -5.80 6.01 -12.40
C THR A 131 -4.34 5.62 -12.58
N THR A 132 -3.75 4.88 -11.62
CA THR A 132 -2.37 4.40 -11.71
C THR A 132 -2.18 3.44 -12.90
N ILE A 133 -3.14 2.53 -13.14
CA ILE A 133 -3.13 1.63 -14.31
C ILE A 133 -3.12 2.45 -15.61
N GLU A 134 -4.00 3.44 -15.71
CA GLU A 134 -4.13 4.30 -16.90
C GLU A 134 -2.85 5.10 -17.17
N ASP A 135 -2.22 5.63 -16.13
CA ASP A 135 -0.98 6.39 -16.24
C ASP A 135 0.20 5.50 -16.64
N VAL A 136 0.34 4.31 -16.04
CA VAL A 136 1.35 3.31 -16.41
C VAL A 136 1.19 2.91 -17.89
N GLN A 137 -0.04 2.64 -18.34
CA GLN A 137 -0.32 2.35 -19.75
C GLN A 137 0.03 3.52 -20.68
N ARG A 138 -0.28 4.76 -20.27
CA ARG A 138 0.00 5.96 -21.07
C ARG A 138 1.51 6.22 -21.20
N ILE A 139 2.25 6.10 -20.10
CA ILE A 139 3.71 6.22 -20.07
C ILE A 139 4.33 5.12 -20.94
N TYR A 140 3.91 3.87 -20.76
CA TYR A 140 4.39 2.76 -21.56
C TYR A 140 4.21 2.98 -23.07
N LYS A 141 3.02 3.43 -23.50
CA LYS A 141 2.78 3.73 -24.92
C LYS A 141 3.77 4.75 -25.47
N LYS A 142 4.11 5.79 -24.71
CA LYS A 142 5.10 6.80 -25.11
C LYS A 142 6.51 6.21 -25.17
N VAL A 143 6.93 5.50 -24.13
CA VAL A 143 8.25 4.85 -24.07
C VAL A 143 8.41 3.85 -25.22
N LYS A 144 7.37 3.05 -25.50
CA LYS A 144 7.37 2.08 -26.61
C LYS A 144 7.56 2.76 -27.97
N LEU A 145 6.91 3.90 -28.19
CA LEU A 145 7.09 4.69 -29.42
C LEU A 145 8.52 5.20 -29.56
N ILE A 146 9.09 5.79 -28.49
CA ILE A 146 10.47 6.29 -28.49
C ILE A 146 11.45 5.13 -28.73
N GLY A 147 11.26 4.00 -28.04
CA GLY A 147 12.08 2.81 -28.25
C GLY A 147 11.99 2.30 -29.70
N TYR A 148 10.80 2.31 -30.29
CA TYR A 148 10.60 1.93 -31.70
C TYR A 148 11.33 2.88 -32.66
N GLU A 149 11.26 4.20 -32.45
CA GLU A 149 11.99 5.18 -33.27
C GLU A 149 13.50 4.95 -33.21
N ILE A 150 14.07 4.73 -32.01
CA ILE A 150 15.49 4.40 -31.86
C ILE A 150 15.85 3.08 -32.55
N HIS A 151 14.96 2.08 -32.49
CA HIS A 151 15.17 0.79 -33.17
C HIS A 151 15.21 0.96 -34.69
N GLU A 152 14.29 1.76 -35.26
CA GLU A 152 14.27 2.07 -36.70
C GLU A 152 15.55 2.81 -37.13
N ASP A 153 16.02 3.78 -36.34
CA ASP A 153 17.29 4.47 -36.61
C ASP A 153 18.48 3.51 -36.63
N ILE A 154 18.53 2.57 -35.68
CA ILE A 154 19.55 1.52 -35.67
C ILE A 154 19.43 0.64 -36.92
N GLN A 155 18.21 0.23 -37.33
CA GLN A 155 18.04 -0.56 -38.55
C GLN A 155 18.50 0.19 -39.80
N HIS A 156 18.19 1.49 -39.91
CA HIS A 156 18.61 2.33 -41.02
C HIS A 156 20.15 2.42 -41.09
N LEU A 157 20.82 2.69 -39.96
CA LEU A 157 22.28 2.74 -39.87
C LEU A 157 22.93 1.40 -40.25
N LEU A 158 22.35 0.28 -39.80
CA LEU A 158 22.84 -1.05 -40.15
C LEU A 158 22.71 -1.34 -41.66
N GLN A 159 21.61 -0.90 -42.28
CA GLN A 159 21.39 -1.04 -43.73
C GLN A 159 22.35 -0.16 -44.55
N GLU A 160 22.59 1.06 -44.11
CA GLU A 160 23.57 1.97 -44.69
C GLU A 160 24.99 1.37 -44.60
N LEU A 161 25.38 0.89 -43.41
CA LEU A 161 26.65 0.21 -43.17
C LEU A 161 26.86 -0.98 -44.10
N HIS A 162 25.83 -1.81 -44.28
CA HIS A 162 25.88 -2.95 -45.20
C HIS A 162 26.09 -2.49 -46.66
N THR A 163 25.42 -1.43 -47.08
CA THR A 163 25.54 -0.87 -48.44
C THR A 163 26.92 -0.28 -48.69
N THR A 164 27.47 0.47 -47.74
CA THR A 164 28.82 1.07 -47.81
C THR A 164 29.89 -0.01 -47.79
N MET A 165 29.72 -1.06 -46.99
CA MET A 165 30.60 -2.24 -46.98
C MET A 165 30.64 -2.92 -48.35
N LYS A 166 29.48 -3.19 -48.97
CA LYS A 166 29.40 -3.81 -50.31
C LYS A 166 30.09 -2.95 -51.37
N THR A 167 29.92 -1.64 -51.30
CA THR A 167 30.57 -0.68 -52.21
C THR A 167 32.09 -0.71 -52.07
N TYR A 168 32.61 -0.69 -50.85
CA TYR A 168 34.03 -0.85 -50.58
C TYR A 168 34.58 -2.18 -51.12
N GLN A 169 33.90 -3.31 -50.84
CA GLN A 169 34.32 -4.64 -51.32
C GLN A 169 34.40 -4.71 -52.85
N ARG A 170 33.44 -4.09 -53.55
CA ARG A 170 33.45 -3.98 -55.02
C ARG A 170 34.66 -3.20 -55.53
N TYR A 171 34.91 -2.01 -55.01
CA TYR A 171 36.05 -1.19 -55.46
C TYR A 171 37.41 -1.78 -55.06
N GLU A 172 37.48 -2.48 -53.94
CA GLU A 172 38.69 -3.20 -53.54
C GLU A 172 39.01 -4.34 -54.52
N SER A 173 37.99 -5.09 -54.95
CA SER A 173 38.11 -6.11 -56.01
C SER A 173 38.59 -5.51 -57.33
N GLU A 174 37.98 -4.41 -57.77
CA GLU A 174 38.38 -3.68 -59.00
C GLU A 174 39.84 -3.19 -58.91
N CYS A 175 40.24 -2.63 -57.76
CA CYS A 175 41.61 -2.18 -57.52
C CYS A 175 42.61 -3.35 -57.55
N LYS A 176 42.27 -4.49 -56.94
CA LYS A 176 43.11 -5.71 -56.97
C LYS A 176 43.28 -6.21 -58.41
N SER A 177 42.20 -6.21 -59.21
CA SER A 177 42.24 -6.57 -60.63
C SER A 177 43.10 -5.61 -61.46
N ALA A 178 42.97 -4.30 -61.25
CA ALA A 178 43.78 -3.29 -61.93
C ALA A 178 45.26 -3.42 -61.59
N LYS A 179 45.59 -3.67 -60.31
CA LYS A 179 46.96 -3.92 -59.84
C LYS A 179 47.56 -5.16 -60.50
N LEU A 180 46.82 -6.27 -60.56
CA LEU A 180 47.28 -7.49 -61.22
C LEU A 180 47.58 -7.24 -62.70
N LYS A 181 46.70 -6.51 -63.40
CA LYS A 181 46.90 -6.13 -64.81
C LYS A 181 48.12 -5.25 -65.05
N LEU A 182 48.47 -4.37 -64.11
CA LEU A 182 49.69 -3.55 -64.15
C LEU A 182 50.93 -4.42 -63.95
N VAL A 183 50.94 -5.25 -62.90
CA VAL A 183 52.06 -6.17 -62.59
C VAL A 183 52.35 -7.12 -63.76
N THR A 184 51.31 -7.65 -64.41
CA THR A 184 51.47 -8.50 -65.59
C THR A 184 52.10 -7.74 -66.77
N ALA A 185 51.73 -6.48 -67.00
CA ALA A 185 52.32 -5.64 -68.05
C ALA A 185 53.79 -5.29 -67.74
N GLU A 186 54.12 -4.98 -66.48
CA GLU A 186 55.50 -4.78 -66.02
C GLU A 186 56.36 -6.03 -66.18
N ALA A 187 55.81 -7.20 -65.89
CA ALA A 187 56.49 -8.48 -66.09
C ALA A 187 56.75 -8.75 -67.59
N GLN A 188 55.80 -8.41 -68.47
CA GLN A 188 55.99 -8.48 -69.92
C GLN A 188 57.09 -7.53 -70.41
N ARG A 189 57.16 -6.30 -69.87
CA ARG A 189 58.26 -5.36 -70.18
C ARG A 189 59.61 -5.92 -69.76
N LYS A 190 59.74 -6.44 -68.55
CA LYS A 190 61.00 -7.07 -68.06
C LYS A 190 61.45 -8.22 -68.97
N LYS A 191 60.52 -9.05 -69.46
CA LYS A 191 60.84 -10.11 -70.43
C LYS A 191 61.36 -9.53 -71.76
N LEU A 192 60.76 -8.46 -72.27
CA LEU A 192 61.22 -7.77 -73.49
C LEU A 192 62.60 -7.11 -73.30
N GLU A 193 62.89 -6.53 -72.14
CA GLU A 193 64.23 -5.99 -71.78
C GLU A 193 65.30 -7.07 -71.80
N GLN A 194 64.98 -8.30 -71.39
CA GLN A 194 65.92 -9.43 -71.40
C GLN A 194 66.13 -10.04 -72.79
N THR A 195 65.16 -9.90 -73.70
CA THR A 195 65.19 -10.57 -75.01
C THR A 195 65.75 -9.67 -76.11
N ILE A 196 65.66 -8.34 -75.97
CA ILE A 196 66.09 -7.38 -76.98
C ILE A 196 67.44 -6.76 -76.58
N ALA A 197 68.42 -6.74 -77.49
CA ALA A 197 69.71 -6.10 -77.26
C ALA A 197 69.56 -4.61 -76.88
N LYS A 198 70.28 -4.18 -75.83
CA LYS A 198 70.18 -2.83 -75.22
C LYS A 198 70.20 -1.68 -76.23
N GLU A 199 71.02 -1.78 -77.27
CA GLU A 199 71.20 -0.75 -78.30
C GLU A 199 69.99 -0.58 -79.24
N LYS A 200 69.13 -1.59 -79.35
CA LYS A 200 67.93 -1.59 -80.22
C LYS A 200 66.62 -1.41 -79.43
N LEU A 201 66.69 -1.33 -78.11
CA LEU A 201 65.54 -1.32 -77.21
C LEU A 201 64.61 -0.11 -77.47
N GLU A 202 65.19 1.10 -77.56
CA GLU A 202 64.43 2.33 -77.80
C GLU A 202 63.83 2.43 -79.21
N ARG A 203 64.36 1.68 -80.18
CA ARG A 203 63.83 1.62 -81.55
C ARG A 203 62.77 0.52 -81.72
N ASN A 204 62.59 -0.35 -80.72
CA ASN A 204 61.64 -1.46 -80.80
C ASN A 204 60.20 -0.99 -80.57
N LYS A 205 59.35 -1.08 -81.60
CA LYS A 205 57.93 -0.68 -81.55
C LYS A 205 57.14 -1.42 -80.45
N LYS A 206 57.41 -2.72 -80.24
CA LYS A 206 56.71 -3.55 -79.25
C LYS A 206 57.06 -3.09 -77.83
N TYR A 207 58.33 -2.77 -77.58
CA TYR A 207 58.80 -2.23 -76.30
C TYR A 207 58.13 -0.88 -75.97
N LYS A 208 58.15 0.08 -76.90
CA LYS A 208 57.47 1.39 -76.75
C LYS A 208 55.96 1.26 -76.55
N LEU A 209 55.32 0.28 -77.20
CA LEU A 209 53.88 0.02 -77.01
C LEU A 209 53.59 -0.50 -75.60
N THR A 210 54.38 -1.46 -75.10
CA THR A 210 54.27 -1.99 -73.74
C THR A 210 54.55 -0.92 -72.68
N GLU A 211 55.48 0.01 -72.93
CA GLU A 211 55.77 1.13 -72.04
C GLU A 211 54.57 2.10 -71.93
N LYS A 212 53.98 2.49 -73.07
CA LYS A 212 52.73 3.27 -73.09
C LYS A 212 51.58 2.52 -72.40
N GLU A 213 51.51 1.20 -72.57
CA GLU A 213 50.51 0.38 -71.91
C GLU A 213 50.69 0.34 -70.39
N ILE A 214 51.93 0.24 -69.88
CA ILE A 214 52.22 0.32 -68.44
C ILE A 214 51.76 1.66 -67.87
N VAL A 215 52.10 2.78 -68.51
CA VAL A 215 51.65 4.11 -68.07
C VAL A 215 50.13 4.17 -68.00
N LYS A 216 49.42 3.66 -69.02
CA LYS A 216 47.95 3.59 -69.03
C LYS A 216 47.39 2.70 -67.91
N ARG A 217 48.02 1.55 -67.62
CA ARG A 217 47.61 0.64 -66.54
C ARG A 217 47.93 1.22 -65.17
N ASP A 218 49.01 1.97 -65.02
CA ASP A 218 49.40 2.65 -63.78
C ASP A 218 48.40 3.76 -63.44
N THR A 219 48.03 4.62 -64.39
CA THR A 219 46.97 5.61 -64.20
C THR A 219 45.66 4.94 -63.77
N LYS A 220 45.24 3.87 -64.47
CA LYS A 220 44.01 3.14 -64.14
C LYS A 220 44.06 2.49 -62.75
N TYR A 221 45.23 1.98 -62.35
CA TYR A 221 45.44 1.44 -61.00
C TYR A 221 45.38 2.55 -59.94
N LYS A 222 46.02 3.70 -60.17
CA LYS A 222 45.99 4.85 -59.25
C LYS A 222 44.57 5.37 -59.05
N ASP A 223 43.78 5.49 -60.13
CA ASP A 223 42.37 5.89 -60.06
C ASP A 223 41.51 4.87 -59.29
N ALA A 224 41.67 3.57 -59.60
CA ALA A 224 40.96 2.50 -58.90
C ALA A 224 41.35 2.43 -57.42
N ARG A 225 42.63 2.66 -57.10
CA ARG A 225 43.14 2.71 -55.73
C ARG A 225 42.56 3.89 -54.96
N LEU A 226 42.53 5.08 -55.56
CA LEU A 226 41.92 6.25 -54.94
C LEU A 226 40.44 6.02 -54.66
N LYS A 227 39.71 5.43 -55.62
CA LYS A 227 38.29 5.09 -55.47
C LYS A 227 38.04 4.08 -54.34
N ALA A 228 38.85 3.02 -54.28
CA ALA A 228 38.80 2.03 -53.21
C ALA A 228 39.14 2.63 -51.84
N LEU A 229 40.12 3.54 -51.78
CA LEU A 229 40.50 4.21 -50.54
C LEU A 229 39.40 5.13 -50.03
N LYS A 230 38.76 5.92 -50.91
CA LYS A 230 37.60 6.76 -50.55
C LYS A 230 36.45 5.91 -49.99
N ALA A 231 36.10 4.82 -50.65
CA ALA A 231 35.04 3.93 -50.15
C ALA A 231 35.42 3.20 -48.86
N LYS A 232 36.72 2.91 -48.65
CA LYS A 232 37.19 2.38 -47.36
C LYS A 232 37.01 3.39 -46.24
N THR A 233 37.38 4.65 -46.45
CA THR A 233 37.18 5.72 -45.47
C THR A 233 35.71 5.89 -45.14
N GLU A 234 34.83 5.94 -46.17
CA GLU A 234 33.39 6.03 -45.97
C GLU A 234 32.84 4.85 -45.14
N TYR A 235 33.26 3.62 -45.47
CA TYR A 235 32.88 2.44 -44.70
C TYR A 235 33.36 2.52 -43.25
N GLN A 236 34.55 3.05 -42.99
CA GLN A 236 35.07 3.25 -41.63
C GLN A 236 34.25 4.29 -40.86
N LEU A 237 33.84 5.39 -41.49
CA LEU A 237 32.99 6.40 -40.87
C LEU A 237 31.60 5.85 -40.53
N CYS A 238 30.93 5.17 -41.47
CA CYS A 238 29.65 4.50 -41.19
C CYS A 238 29.78 3.45 -40.09
N LEU A 239 30.89 2.72 -40.06
CA LEU A 239 31.15 1.68 -39.05
C LEU A 239 31.28 2.29 -37.65
N GLU A 240 32.02 3.38 -37.51
CA GLU A 240 32.18 4.08 -36.23
C GLU A 240 30.87 4.71 -35.75
N ALA A 241 30.12 5.34 -36.66
CA ALA A 241 28.81 5.91 -36.37
C ALA A 241 27.83 4.83 -35.88
N SER A 242 27.72 3.71 -36.62
CA SER A 242 26.86 2.59 -36.24
C SER A 242 27.25 2.00 -34.88
N ASN A 243 28.54 1.77 -34.63
CA ASN A 243 29.02 1.25 -33.35
C ASN A 243 28.70 2.19 -32.19
N THR A 244 28.87 3.51 -32.40
CA THR A 244 28.58 4.53 -31.38
C THR A 244 27.09 4.57 -31.05
N THR A 245 26.21 4.59 -32.05
CA THR A 245 24.76 4.60 -31.82
C THR A 245 24.28 3.33 -31.13
N ILE A 246 24.75 2.15 -31.57
CA ILE A 246 24.41 0.88 -30.93
C ILE A 246 24.89 0.87 -29.48
N HIS A 247 26.14 1.30 -29.24
CA HIS A 247 26.68 1.37 -27.88
C HIS A 247 25.85 2.29 -27.00
N LYS A 248 25.53 3.50 -27.47
CA LYS A 248 24.70 4.46 -26.74
C LYS A 248 23.34 3.85 -26.38
N TYR A 249 22.64 3.25 -27.35
CA TYR A 249 21.34 2.63 -27.09
C TYR A 249 21.40 1.57 -25.98
N PHE A 250 22.37 0.66 -26.05
CA PHE A 250 22.47 -0.45 -25.11
C PHE A 250 23.02 -0.07 -23.73
N VAL A 251 23.76 1.03 -23.62
CA VAL A 251 24.42 1.43 -22.38
C VAL A 251 23.65 2.54 -21.64
N GLU A 252 23.01 3.44 -22.39
CA GLU A 252 22.32 4.62 -21.86
C GLU A 252 20.82 4.53 -22.13
N ASP A 253 20.41 4.63 -23.40
CA ASP A 253 19.00 4.85 -23.76
C ASP A 253 18.07 3.73 -23.26
N LEU A 254 18.50 2.46 -23.29
CA LEU A 254 17.69 1.33 -22.82
C LEU A 254 17.37 1.43 -21.32
N CYS A 255 18.34 1.87 -20.51
CA CYS A 255 18.12 2.08 -19.08
C CYS A 255 17.17 3.25 -18.85
N ASP A 256 17.39 4.38 -19.54
CA ASP A 256 16.54 5.56 -19.45
C ASP A 256 15.08 5.28 -19.85
N LEU A 257 14.86 4.45 -20.88
CA LEU A 257 13.52 4.01 -21.28
C LEU A 257 12.82 3.24 -20.17
N ILE A 258 13.53 2.32 -19.50
CA ILE A 258 12.97 1.53 -18.39
C ILE A 258 12.69 2.42 -17.18
N ASP A 259 13.61 3.30 -16.83
CA ASP A 259 13.44 4.25 -15.71
C ASP A 259 12.25 5.18 -15.95
N CYS A 260 12.01 5.60 -17.20
CA CYS A 260 10.83 6.35 -17.58
C CYS A 260 9.53 5.55 -17.39
N MET A 261 9.53 4.23 -17.65
CA MET A 261 8.37 3.37 -17.39
C MET A 261 8.06 3.25 -15.89
N ASP A 262 9.09 3.21 -15.06
CA ASP A 262 8.96 3.05 -13.61
C ASP A 262 8.74 4.39 -12.87
N LEU A 263 8.76 5.51 -13.59
CA LEU A 263 8.68 6.85 -13.01
C LEU A 263 7.40 7.02 -12.18
N GLY A 264 7.60 7.24 -10.87
CA GLY A 264 6.51 7.49 -9.93
C GLY A 264 5.66 6.26 -9.58
N PHE A 265 5.92 5.09 -10.18
CA PHE A 265 5.14 3.87 -9.95
C PHE A 265 5.08 3.50 -8.45
N GLY A 266 6.26 3.40 -7.80
CA GLY A 266 6.34 3.07 -6.39
C GLY A 266 5.60 4.08 -5.50
N SER A 267 5.71 5.38 -5.79
CA SER A 267 5.05 6.44 -5.05
C SER A 267 3.52 6.38 -5.18
N MET A 268 3.00 6.10 -6.38
CA MET A 268 1.57 5.99 -6.63
C MET A 268 0.94 4.83 -5.85
N ILE A 269 1.57 3.65 -5.90
CA ILE A 269 1.13 2.48 -5.14
C ILE A 269 1.28 2.70 -3.63
N SER A 270 2.40 3.25 -3.19
CA SER A 270 2.61 3.57 -1.77
C SER A 270 1.54 4.52 -1.25
N LYS A 271 1.13 5.52 -2.02
CA LYS A 271 0.08 6.46 -1.62
C LYS A 271 -1.27 5.74 -1.44
N ALA A 272 -1.60 4.82 -2.34
CA ALA A 272 -2.84 4.03 -2.24
C ALA A 272 -2.86 3.16 -0.97
N ILE A 273 -1.76 2.49 -0.66
CA ILE A 273 -1.64 1.62 0.52
C ILE A 273 -1.59 2.46 1.82
N LEU A 274 -0.95 3.63 1.80
CA LEU A 274 -0.89 4.52 2.97
C LEU A 274 -2.29 5.04 3.38
N MET A 275 -3.24 5.15 2.44
CA MET A 275 -4.63 5.47 2.80
C MET A 275 -5.24 4.42 3.72
N HIS A 276 -4.98 3.13 3.46
CA HIS A 276 -5.41 2.04 4.34
C HIS A 276 -4.76 2.15 5.73
N VAL A 277 -3.45 2.37 5.79
CA VAL A 277 -2.72 2.51 7.07
C VAL A 277 -3.26 3.68 7.89
N SER A 278 -3.46 4.84 7.27
CA SER A 278 -3.98 6.04 7.94
C SER A 278 -5.37 5.81 8.53
N ALA A 279 -6.25 5.14 7.77
CA ALA A 279 -7.61 4.86 8.21
C ALA A 279 -7.64 3.86 9.38
N ASP A 280 -6.81 2.81 9.34
CA ASP A 280 -6.68 1.84 10.44
C ASP A 280 -6.13 2.48 11.72
N GLN A 281 -5.15 3.38 11.59
CA GLN A 281 -4.65 4.16 12.73
C GLN A 281 -5.73 5.09 13.31
N GLY A 282 -6.55 5.70 12.45
CA GLY A 282 -7.71 6.49 12.87
C GLY A 282 -8.71 5.68 13.70
N ARG A 283 -9.09 4.50 13.19
CA ARG A 283 -10.00 3.58 13.89
C ARG A 283 -9.41 3.10 15.21
N SER A 284 -8.13 2.75 15.24
CA SER A 284 -7.46 2.31 16.48
C SER A 284 -7.54 3.38 17.58
N ARG A 285 -7.29 4.65 17.24
CA ARG A 285 -7.44 5.77 18.19
C ARG A 285 -8.89 5.93 18.66
N ALA A 286 -9.86 5.81 17.76
CA ALA A 286 -11.27 5.90 18.11
C ALA A 286 -11.68 4.78 19.10
N ILE A 287 -11.26 3.54 18.86
CA ILE A 287 -11.54 2.40 19.75
C ILE A 287 -10.94 2.64 21.14
N LEU A 288 -9.68 3.07 21.23
CA LEU A 288 -9.04 3.36 22.51
C LEU A 288 -9.79 4.47 23.27
N GLN A 289 -10.18 5.53 22.57
CA GLN A 289 -10.96 6.61 23.18
C GLN A 289 -12.33 6.13 23.70
N GLN A 290 -13.00 5.22 22.99
CA GLN A 290 -14.27 4.66 23.47
C GLN A 290 -14.08 3.76 24.70
N ALA A 291 -12.99 2.99 24.75
CA ALA A 291 -12.64 2.19 25.91
C ALA A 291 -12.35 3.06 27.15
N ASP A 292 -11.61 4.16 26.97
CA ASP A 292 -11.35 5.13 28.05
C ASP A 292 -12.65 5.76 28.56
N ASN A 293 -13.56 6.15 27.65
CA ASN A 293 -14.88 6.69 28.02
C ASN A 293 -15.71 5.67 28.81
N LEU A 294 -15.71 4.40 28.42
CA LEU A 294 -16.42 3.34 29.15
C LEU A 294 -15.80 3.10 30.52
N SER A 295 -14.47 3.10 30.62
CA SER A 295 -13.76 3.01 31.89
C SER A 295 -14.18 4.15 32.83
N HIS A 296 -14.24 5.39 32.35
CA HIS A 296 -14.74 6.52 33.13
C HIS A 296 -16.19 6.33 33.61
N LEU A 297 -17.07 5.79 32.75
CA LEU A 297 -18.45 5.49 33.13
C LEU A 297 -18.53 4.40 34.20
N ILE A 298 -17.70 3.37 34.12
CA ILE A 298 -17.61 2.31 35.14
C ILE A 298 -17.21 2.91 36.49
N HIS A 299 -16.21 3.80 36.51
CA HIS A 299 -15.80 4.50 37.73
C HIS A 299 -16.87 5.46 38.27
N SER A 300 -17.84 5.87 37.44
CA SER A 300 -18.95 6.74 37.82
C SER A 300 -20.20 5.98 38.32
N ILE A 301 -20.19 4.64 38.31
CA ILE A 301 -21.28 3.84 38.86
C ILE A 301 -21.36 4.07 40.38
N ASP A 302 -22.49 4.59 40.85
CA ASP A 302 -22.71 4.95 42.25
C ASP A 302 -24.07 4.45 42.74
N CYS A 303 -24.07 3.32 43.42
CA CYS A 303 -25.27 2.70 43.99
C CYS A 303 -25.93 3.55 45.10
N ARG A 304 -25.16 4.40 45.79
CA ARG A 304 -25.69 5.27 46.84
C ARG A 304 -26.44 6.45 46.23
N ALA A 305 -25.87 7.08 45.21
CA ALA A 305 -26.53 8.12 44.45
C ALA A 305 -27.78 7.58 43.74
N ASP A 306 -27.70 6.38 43.16
CA ASP A 306 -28.85 5.73 42.52
C ASP A 306 -29.98 5.45 43.52
N LYS A 307 -29.66 4.97 44.72
CA LYS A 307 -30.63 4.80 45.82
C LYS A 307 -31.30 6.11 46.19
N GLN A 308 -30.53 7.19 46.31
CA GLN A 308 -31.06 8.51 46.65
C GLN A 308 -32.07 8.98 45.59
N LYS A 309 -31.69 8.93 44.30
CA LYS A 309 -32.59 9.30 43.20
C LYS A 309 -33.84 8.42 43.16
N PHE A 310 -33.72 7.13 43.46
CA PHE A 310 -34.87 6.22 43.55
C PHE A 310 -35.86 6.66 44.65
N LEU A 311 -35.36 6.95 45.85
CA LEU A 311 -36.21 7.43 46.96
C LEU A 311 -36.87 8.77 46.64
N GLU A 312 -36.15 9.69 46.01
CA GLU A 312 -36.68 10.99 45.56
C GLU A 312 -37.77 10.81 44.50
N HIS A 313 -37.53 9.94 43.51
CA HIS A 313 -38.50 9.65 42.45
C HIS A 313 -39.79 9.04 42.99
N HIS A 314 -39.70 8.20 44.03
CA HIS A 314 -40.84 7.55 44.67
C HIS A 314 -41.19 8.14 46.05
N HIS A 315 -40.89 9.43 46.28
CA HIS A 315 -40.99 10.04 47.61
C HIS A 315 -42.35 9.84 48.29
N ALA A 316 -43.46 9.85 47.55
CA ALA A 316 -44.79 9.68 48.12
C ALA A 316 -44.98 8.30 48.81
N ALA A 317 -44.28 7.28 48.33
CA ALA A 317 -44.30 5.94 48.92
C ALA A 317 -43.31 5.78 50.08
N PHE A 318 -42.21 6.54 50.07
CA PHE A 318 -41.10 6.41 51.04
C PHE A 318 -41.02 7.55 52.07
N ILE A 319 -41.95 8.50 52.03
CA ILE A 319 -42.04 9.56 53.03
C ILE A 319 -42.41 8.95 54.38
N ILE A 320 -41.76 9.45 55.44
CA ILE A 320 -42.03 9.01 56.80
C ILE A 320 -43.48 9.37 57.16
N PRO A 321 -44.33 8.39 57.54
CA PRO A 321 -45.70 8.66 57.96
C PRO A 321 -45.74 9.57 59.19
N LYS A 322 -46.85 10.30 59.37
CA LYS A 322 -47.05 11.08 60.59
C LYS A 322 -46.98 10.17 61.82
N ARG A 323 -46.35 10.68 62.88
CA ARG A 323 -46.30 9.97 64.16
C ARG A 323 -47.74 9.69 64.61
N LEU A 324 -47.98 8.47 65.07
CA LEU A 324 -49.25 8.13 65.68
C LEU A 324 -49.38 8.93 66.99
N GLU A 325 -50.47 9.67 67.10
CA GLU A 325 -50.78 10.48 68.27
C GLU A 325 -51.89 9.81 69.08
N LEU A 326 -51.82 9.98 70.39
CA LEU A 326 -52.84 9.49 71.31
C LEU A 326 -54.16 10.24 71.02
N GLN A 327 -55.20 9.50 70.66
CA GLN A 327 -56.55 10.06 70.53
C GLN A 327 -57.25 10.01 71.88
N CYS A 328 -57.17 11.10 72.65
CA CYS A 328 -58.03 11.29 73.81
C CYS A 328 -59.38 11.85 73.35
N GLN A 329 -60.50 11.28 73.82
CA GLN A 329 -61.77 12.02 73.79
C GLN A 329 -61.59 13.28 74.67
N GLN A 330 -61.81 14.45 74.08
CA GLN A 330 -61.77 15.71 74.81
C GLN A 330 -62.80 15.67 75.95
N ASP A 331 -62.40 16.20 77.12
CA ASP A 331 -63.20 16.41 78.35
C ASP A 331 -63.21 15.33 79.43
N GLN A 332 -62.05 14.74 79.75
CA GLN A 332 -61.85 14.13 81.07
C GLN A 332 -60.54 14.58 81.71
N THR A 333 -60.51 15.82 82.19
CA THR A 333 -59.56 16.22 83.24
C THR A 333 -60.08 15.65 84.57
N GLU A 334 -60.06 14.33 84.71
CA GLU A 334 -60.40 13.68 85.97
C GLU A 334 -59.26 13.93 86.98
N ILE A 335 -59.61 14.49 88.13
CA ILE A 335 -58.71 14.56 89.28
C ILE A 335 -58.56 13.13 89.78
N ILE A 336 -57.50 12.44 89.35
CA ILE A 336 -57.21 11.07 89.80
C ILE A 336 -56.93 11.10 91.31
N GLU A 337 -57.68 10.31 92.09
CA GLU A 337 -57.52 10.17 93.54
C GLU A 337 -56.10 9.70 93.92
N MET A 338 -55.60 10.15 95.06
CA MET A 338 -54.20 9.94 95.47
C MET A 338 -53.84 8.46 95.67
N ASP A 339 -54.79 7.62 96.10
CA ASP A 339 -54.55 6.19 96.30
C ASP A 339 -54.50 5.44 94.97
N ILE A 340 -55.34 5.80 94.00
CA ILE A 340 -55.29 5.28 92.61
C ILE A 340 -53.96 5.66 91.95
N LYS A 341 -53.45 6.88 92.19
CA LYS A 341 -52.12 7.30 91.69
C LYS A 341 -50.98 6.44 92.22
N LYS A 342 -51.02 6.05 93.51
CA LYS A 342 -49.97 5.21 94.12
C LYS A 342 -50.01 3.78 93.57
N GLU A 343 -51.20 3.20 93.41
CA GLU A 343 -51.37 1.87 92.85
C GLU A 343 -50.97 1.82 91.37
N LEU A 344 -51.39 2.83 90.59
CA LEU A 344 -50.95 3.01 89.20
C LEU A 344 -49.43 3.18 89.10
N HIS A 345 -48.80 3.93 90.00
CA HIS A 345 -47.34 4.08 90.00
C HIS A 345 -46.63 2.74 90.19
N LEU A 346 -47.06 1.93 91.15
CA LEU A 346 -46.47 0.63 91.41
C LEU A 346 -46.65 -0.33 90.21
N ASP A 347 -47.84 -0.36 89.61
CA ASP A 347 -48.10 -1.16 88.40
C ASP A 347 -47.26 -0.68 87.20
N MET A 348 -47.14 0.64 87.02
CA MET A 348 -46.31 1.22 85.96
C MET A 348 -44.81 0.97 86.17
N GLU A 349 -44.31 0.96 87.42
CA GLU A 349 -42.93 0.59 87.74
C GLU A 349 -42.64 -0.87 87.38
N GLN A 350 -43.52 -1.80 87.76
CA GLN A 350 -43.40 -3.21 87.40
C GLN A 350 -43.49 -3.41 85.88
N ARG A 351 -44.38 -2.68 85.22
CA ARG A 351 -44.52 -2.70 83.76
C ARG A 351 -43.26 -2.16 83.07
N LEU A 352 -42.67 -1.09 83.60
CA LEU A 352 -41.44 -0.51 83.08
C LEU A 352 -40.27 -1.50 83.20
N GLU A 353 -40.13 -2.19 84.33
CA GLU A 353 -39.10 -3.20 84.53
C GLU A 353 -39.27 -4.38 83.57
N THR A 354 -40.50 -4.87 83.42
CA THR A 354 -40.84 -5.96 82.49
C THR A 354 -40.57 -5.56 81.03
N LEU A 355 -40.99 -4.37 80.62
CA LEU A 355 -40.72 -3.84 79.28
C LEU A 355 -39.22 -3.63 79.05
N GLY A 356 -38.50 -3.16 80.08
CA GLY A 356 -37.05 -2.99 80.05
C GLY A 356 -36.32 -4.31 79.82
N GLN A 357 -36.71 -5.38 80.52
CA GLN A 357 -36.15 -6.71 80.30
C GLN A 357 -36.44 -7.22 78.89
N ARG A 358 -37.70 -7.14 78.45
CA ARG A 358 -38.10 -7.56 77.10
C ARG A 358 -37.35 -6.81 76.00
N LEU A 359 -37.12 -5.50 76.18
CA LEU A 359 -36.38 -4.69 75.21
C LEU A 359 -34.90 -5.09 75.16
N ARG A 360 -34.29 -5.43 76.30
CA ARG A 360 -32.92 -5.95 76.34
C ARG A 360 -32.80 -7.27 75.57
N ASP A 361 -33.72 -8.20 75.81
CA ASP A 361 -33.71 -9.51 75.15
C ASP A 361 -33.91 -9.37 73.63
N LEU A 362 -34.88 -8.56 73.20
CA LEU A 362 -35.11 -8.25 71.79
C LEU A 362 -33.92 -7.56 71.13
N ARG A 363 -33.19 -6.70 71.86
CA ARG A 363 -32.00 -6.04 71.34
C ARG A 363 -30.89 -7.04 71.08
N ILE A 364 -30.69 -8.00 71.98
CA ILE A 364 -29.70 -9.07 71.80
C ILE A 364 -30.06 -9.92 70.57
N GLU A 365 -31.31 -10.35 70.45
CA GLU A 365 -31.78 -11.13 69.30
C GLU A 365 -31.60 -10.36 67.97
N CYS A 366 -31.98 -9.08 67.94
CA CYS A 366 -31.75 -8.20 66.80
C CYS A 366 -30.26 -8.11 66.45
N ASP A 367 -29.39 -7.90 67.44
CA ASP A 367 -27.94 -7.77 67.23
C ASP A 367 -27.33 -9.07 66.67
N GLU A 368 -27.82 -10.24 67.07
CA GLU A 368 -27.39 -11.54 66.52
C GLU A 368 -27.81 -11.72 65.06
N VAL A 369 -29.04 -11.34 64.72
CA VAL A 369 -29.54 -11.35 63.33
C VAL A 369 -28.75 -10.38 62.47
N TRP A 370 -28.48 -9.16 62.96
CA TRP A 370 -27.67 -8.15 62.26
C TRP A 370 -26.26 -8.64 61.98
N LYS A 371 -25.57 -9.24 62.97
CA LYS A 371 -24.22 -9.81 62.77
C LYS A 371 -24.21 -10.93 61.74
N SER A 372 -25.23 -11.78 61.75
CA SER A 372 -25.38 -12.87 60.78
C SER A 372 -25.55 -12.32 59.36
N LEU A 373 -26.35 -11.25 59.20
CA LEU A 373 -26.55 -10.55 57.95
C LEU A 373 -25.28 -9.87 57.44
N GLU A 374 -24.58 -9.12 58.31
CA GLU A 374 -23.33 -8.44 57.97
C GLU A 374 -22.23 -9.42 57.54
N THR A 375 -22.16 -10.59 58.20
CA THR A 375 -21.24 -11.67 57.82
C THR A 375 -21.58 -12.23 56.43
N ALA A 376 -22.87 -12.41 56.12
CA ALA A 376 -23.31 -12.88 54.81
C ALA A 376 -23.03 -11.84 53.71
N GLU A 377 -23.28 -10.56 53.98
CA GLU A 377 -22.98 -9.44 53.09
C GLU A 377 -21.47 -9.36 52.78
N THR A 378 -20.63 -9.44 53.82
CA THR A 378 -19.17 -9.41 53.68
C THR A 378 -18.68 -10.55 52.78
N LYS A 379 -19.16 -11.78 52.99
CA LYS A 379 -18.81 -12.93 52.14
C LYS A 379 -19.25 -12.76 50.68
N LEU A 380 -20.41 -12.14 50.46
CA LEU A 380 -20.88 -11.86 49.10
C LEU A 380 -20.00 -10.80 48.42
N LEU A 381 -19.63 -9.73 49.14
CA LEU A 381 -18.73 -8.70 48.62
C LEU A 381 -17.35 -9.26 48.29
N GLU A 382 -16.79 -10.12 49.16
CA GLU A 382 -15.53 -10.82 48.89
C GLU A 382 -15.63 -11.68 47.62
N HIS A 383 -16.74 -12.40 47.43
CA HIS A 383 -16.96 -13.20 46.22
C HIS A 383 -16.98 -12.35 44.94
N TYR A 384 -17.65 -11.19 44.94
CA TYR A 384 -17.71 -10.30 43.77
C TYR A 384 -16.42 -9.51 43.52
N ASN A 385 -15.62 -9.26 44.55
CA ASN A 385 -14.38 -8.49 44.45
C ASN A 385 -13.14 -9.36 44.21
N ASN A 386 -13.26 -10.69 44.28
CA ASN A 386 -12.20 -11.58 43.84
C ASN A 386 -11.96 -11.39 42.33
N LYS A 387 -10.82 -10.78 42.01
CA LYS A 387 -10.41 -10.43 40.66
C LYS A 387 -10.07 -11.68 39.85
N ASP A 388 -11.07 -12.23 39.17
CA ASP A 388 -10.89 -13.14 38.03
C ASP A 388 -10.93 -12.38 36.68
N ASN A 389 -10.65 -11.07 36.68
CA ASN A 389 -10.69 -10.20 35.49
C ASN A 389 -9.30 -9.64 35.14
N ASP A 390 -8.28 -10.50 35.06
CA ASP A 390 -7.05 -10.27 34.30
C ASP A 390 -6.98 -11.25 33.12
#